data_AF-A0A8X7BYH6-F1
#
_entry.id   AF-A0A8X7BYH6-F1
#
_cell.length_a   1.000
_cell.length_b   1.000
_cell.length_c   1.000
_cell.angle_alpha   90.00
_cell.angle_beta   90.00
_cell.angle_gamma   90.00
#
_symmetry.space_group_name_H-M   'P 1'
#
loop_
_entity.id
_entity.type
_entity.pdbx_description
1 polymer ?
#
loop_
_entity_poly.entity_id
_entity_poly.type
_entity_poly.pdbx_seq_one_letter_code
_entity_poly.pdbx_strand_id
1 'polypeptide(L)'
;MLHHFIILFLLVGFPIFGLAVDYSDLQSAGIACAQKDSCTRPTGSVSRAQIAIRNSNFTNRNCECDRLCSAFGDCCIDATALSTIARYRNKRLHCMPFGFDYGYGAYVVDSCPSSYRSSATIRNKCQEEEDDLTDPLASTPVTDSSSSATFKNRYCAECNGASPSHLVSWQLYLNCGTLQANDTLIFQNLRYNTSIRKWGVNHEGEFHKCDVIFDKPSYLEGVRLCRPHVIESCPDSWRRLTVKASCESYMAVVYGNKIYKNVHCAICNGQLVNTLSCEKPWLLISRGNKPFSFALLLDVNRSDGDLVGVVQKCPTGQKYDPFFKKCRTLVCAIPGYKMVNGKCKKD
;
A
#
# COMPACT_ATOMS: atom_id res chain seq x y z
N MET A 1 37.93 -18.86 -68.88
CA MET A 1 36.77 -19.71 -68.50
C MET A 1 36.40 -19.34 -67.08
N LEU A 2 35.29 -18.62 -66.95
CA LEU A 2 34.69 -18.18 -65.69
C LEU A 2 33.98 -19.40 -65.06
N HIS A 3 34.25 -19.72 -63.80
CA HIS A 3 33.42 -20.65 -63.03
C HIS A 3 32.88 -19.93 -61.81
N HIS A 4 31.60 -19.57 -61.90
CA HIS A 4 30.78 -19.10 -60.81
C HIS A 4 30.45 -20.26 -59.87
N PHE A 5 30.91 -20.18 -58.61
CA PHE A 5 30.33 -20.94 -57.51
C PHE A 5 29.32 -20.04 -56.80
N ILE A 6 28.04 -20.24 -57.08
CA ILE A 6 26.94 -19.66 -56.31
C ILE A 6 26.74 -20.55 -55.09
N ILE A 7 27.15 -20.07 -53.90
CA ILE A 7 26.83 -20.71 -52.63
C ILE A 7 25.40 -20.30 -52.28
N LEU A 8 24.46 -21.23 -52.45
CA LEU A 8 23.08 -21.09 -52.03
C LEU A 8 23.03 -21.22 -50.50
N PHE A 9 22.96 -20.10 -49.77
CA PHE A 9 22.64 -20.11 -48.34
C PHE A 9 21.16 -20.50 -48.18
N LEU A 10 20.91 -21.78 -47.89
CA LEU A 10 19.64 -22.24 -47.36
C LEU A 10 19.47 -21.65 -45.96
N LEU A 11 18.76 -20.52 -45.87
CA LEU A 11 18.15 -20.05 -44.63
C LEU A 11 17.12 -21.09 -44.19
N VAL A 12 17.58 -22.09 -43.45
CA VAL A 12 16.70 -22.93 -42.63
C VAL A 12 16.18 -22.02 -41.54
N GLY A 13 15.05 -21.36 -41.81
CA GLY A 13 14.27 -20.67 -40.81
C GLY A 13 13.83 -21.70 -39.79
N PHE A 14 14.55 -21.80 -38.67
CA PHE A 14 14.01 -22.44 -37.49
C PHE A 14 12.71 -21.70 -37.15
N PRO A 15 11.55 -22.36 -37.16
CA PRO A 15 10.37 -21.76 -36.59
C PRO A 15 10.72 -21.55 -35.12
N ILE A 16 10.79 -20.29 -34.68
CA ILE A 16 10.78 -19.93 -33.26
C ILE A 16 9.38 -20.29 -32.78
N PHE A 17 9.13 -21.59 -32.58
CA PHE A 17 8.01 -22.08 -31.81
C PHE A 17 8.20 -21.50 -30.42
N GLY A 18 7.28 -20.60 -30.07
CA GLY A 18 7.23 -19.95 -28.78
C GLY A 18 7.15 -21.00 -27.68
N LEU A 19 8.20 -21.08 -26.88
CA LEU A 19 8.12 -21.75 -25.59
C LEU A 19 7.13 -20.96 -24.73
N ALA A 20 6.05 -21.61 -24.34
CA ALA A 20 5.28 -21.18 -23.18
C ALA A 20 6.26 -21.24 -22.02
N VAL A 21 6.67 -20.09 -21.49
CA VAL A 21 7.56 -20.05 -20.33
C VAL A 21 6.72 -20.48 -19.13
N ASP A 22 6.76 -21.78 -18.84
CA ASP A 22 6.17 -22.32 -17.64
C ASP A 22 7.04 -21.92 -16.45
N TYR A 23 6.46 -21.92 -15.26
CA TYR A 23 7.21 -21.63 -14.05
C TYR A 23 8.31 -22.67 -13.80
N SER A 24 8.10 -23.92 -14.23
CA SER A 24 9.12 -24.97 -14.22
C SER A 24 10.36 -24.63 -15.08
N ASP A 25 10.18 -23.93 -16.20
CA ASP A 25 11.28 -23.43 -17.02
C ASP A 25 12.09 -22.36 -16.27
N LEU A 26 11.39 -21.49 -15.53
CA LEU A 26 12.02 -20.45 -14.72
C LEU A 26 12.80 -21.02 -13.53
N GLN A 27 12.28 -22.08 -12.92
CA GLN A 27 13.00 -22.84 -11.89
C GLN A 27 14.27 -23.47 -12.47
N SER A 28 14.15 -24.12 -13.63
CA SER A 28 15.26 -24.76 -14.33
C SER A 28 16.34 -23.76 -14.77
N ALA A 29 15.94 -22.53 -15.07
CA ALA A 29 16.85 -21.44 -15.42
C ALA A 29 17.47 -20.72 -14.19
N GLY A 30 17.11 -21.11 -12.96
CA GLY A 30 17.61 -20.46 -11.74
C GLY A 30 17.07 -19.05 -11.51
N ILE A 31 15.94 -18.72 -12.14
CA ILE A 31 15.32 -17.39 -12.13
C ILE A 31 14.17 -17.32 -11.12
N ALA A 32 13.56 -18.47 -10.80
CA ALA A 32 12.45 -18.54 -9.87
C ALA A 32 12.81 -18.00 -8.49
N CYS A 33 11.87 -17.29 -7.86
CA CYS A 33 12.06 -16.72 -6.53
C CYS A 33 11.71 -17.71 -5.43
N ALA A 34 12.06 -19.00 -5.58
CA ALA A 34 11.54 -20.13 -4.80
C ALA A 34 11.63 -19.96 -3.26
N GLN A 35 12.53 -19.11 -2.75
CA GLN A 35 12.64 -18.81 -1.32
C GLN A 35 11.65 -17.73 -0.82
N LYS A 36 11.00 -17.01 -1.73
CA LYS A 36 10.12 -15.85 -1.49
C LYS A 36 8.75 -15.94 -2.15
N ASP A 37 8.58 -16.81 -3.14
CA ASP A 37 7.33 -16.98 -3.90
C ASP A 37 6.63 -18.34 -3.66
N SER A 38 7.12 -19.10 -2.68
CA SER A 38 6.67 -20.45 -2.35
C SER A 38 6.30 -20.60 -0.87
N CYS A 39 5.30 -21.42 -0.61
CA CYS A 39 4.86 -21.89 0.71
C CYS A 39 5.63 -23.14 1.17
N THR A 40 6.25 -23.87 0.23
CA THR A 40 7.04 -25.06 0.50
C THR A 40 8.50 -24.70 0.82
N ARG A 41 9.11 -25.41 1.80
CA ARG A 41 10.51 -25.20 2.19
C ARG A 41 11.46 -25.85 1.16
N PRO A 42 12.65 -25.26 0.87
CA PRO A 42 13.72 -26.00 0.24
C PRO A 42 14.16 -27.15 1.16
N THR A 43 14.09 -28.40 0.68
CA THR A 43 14.56 -29.58 1.40
C THR A 43 16.09 -29.66 1.31
N GLY A 44 16.80 -29.02 2.25
CA GLY A 44 18.26 -29.12 2.38
C GLY A 44 18.75 -28.40 3.64
N SER A 45 19.60 -29.04 4.43
CA SER A 45 20.08 -28.62 5.79
C SER A 45 20.14 -27.10 6.00
N VAL A 46 19.23 -26.63 6.84
CA VAL A 46 18.84 -25.23 6.95
C VAL A 46 19.42 -24.62 8.23
N SER A 47 20.09 -23.47 8.11
CA SER A 47 20.61 -22.70 9.25
C SER A 47 19.47 -22.11 10.11
N ARG A 48 19.76 -21.74 11.38
CA ARG A 48 18.78 -21.10 12.29
C ARG A 48 18.08 -19.85 11.68
N ALA A 49 18.69 -19.17 10.71
CA ALA A 49 18.13 -18.01 10.02
C ALA A 49 16.90 -18.35 9.14
N GLN A 50 16.78 -19.60 8.67
CA GLN A 50 15.76 -20.04 7.73
C GLN A 50 14.60 -20.81 8.40
N ILE A 51 14.70 -21.16 9.69
CA ILE A 51 13.55 -21.62 10.51
C ILE A 51 12.46 -20.55 10.59
N ALA A 52 12.86 -19.27 10.45
CA ALA A 52 11.97 -18.12 10.37
C ALA A 52 10.97 -18.16 9.19
N ILE A 53 11.14 -19.02 8.17
CA ILE A 53 10.32 -19.03 6.95
C ILE A 53 8.88 -19.53 7.19
N ARG A 54 8.59 -20.37 8.20
CA ARG A 54 7.17 -20.66 8.55
C ARG A 54 6.46 -19.43 9.16
N ASN A 55 7.22 -18.54 9.80
CA ASN A 55 6.74 -17.32 10.45
C ASN A 55 7.20 -16.07 9.70
N SER A 56 7.60 -16.19 8.44
CA SER A 56 8.16 -15.04 7.72
C SER A 56 7.02 -14.11 7.38
N ASN A 57 7.00 -12.96 8.05
CA ASN A 57 6.07 -11.88 7.74
C ASN A 57 6.13 -11.54 6.25
N PHE A 58 5.05 -10.95 5.74
CA PHE A 58 4.94 -10.33 4.42
C PHE A 58 6.17 -9.49 3.99
N THR A 59 6.99 -9.03 4.93
CA THR A 59 8.25 -8.31 4.68
C THR A 59 9.34 -9.18 4.04
N ASN A 60 9.32 -10.50 4.26
CA ASN A 60 10.38 -11.41 3.82
C ASN A 60 9.99 -12.24 2.59
N ARG A 61 8.70 -12.57 2.46
CA ARG A 61 8.12 -13.19 1.26
C ARG A 61 7.54 -12.14 0.32
N ASN A 62 7.38 -12.51 -0.94
CA ASN A 62 6.77 -11.69 -1.98
C ASN A 62 5.33 -12.12 -2.27
N CYS A 63 4.71 -12.89 -1.36
CA CYS A 63 3.36 -13.46 -1.43
C CYS A 63 2.94 -14.01 -0.05
N GLU A 64 1.69 -14.48 0.04
CA GLU A 64 1.09 -15.04 1.26
C GLU A 64 0.66 -16.51 1.11
N CYS A 65 0.67 -17.21 2.23
CA CYS A 65 0.37 -18.64 2.34
C CYS A 65 -0.85 -18.94 3.24
N ASP A 66 -1.49 -17.90 3.77
CA ASP A 66 -2.64 -18.04 4.64
C ASP A 66 -3.94 -18.33 3.84
N ARG A 67 -4.98 -18.76 4.54
CA ARG A 67 -6.25 -19.18 3.91
C ARG A 67 -7.02 -18.03 3.25
N LEU A 68 -6.72 -16.78 3.59
CA LEU A 68 -7.38 -15.60 3.04
C LEU A 68 -6.65 -15.05 1.81
N CYS A 69 -5.48 -15.59 1.43
CA CYS A 69 -4.69 -15.01 0.35
C CYS A 69 -5.44 -14.89 -0.99
N SER A 70 -6.39 -15.80 -1.26
CA SER A 70 -7.19 -15.76 -2.49
C SER A 70 -8.21 -14.62 -2.48
N ALA A 71 -8.66 -14.18 -1.29
CA ALA A 71 -9.54 -13.03 -1.14
C ALA A 71 -8.81 -11.71 -1.39
N PHE A 72 -7.51 -11.65 -1.08
CA PHE A 72 -6.65 -10.48 -1.30
C PHE A 72 -5.88 -10.52 -2.63
N GLY A 73 -5.83 -11.67 -3.28
CA GLY A 73 -5.10 -11.86 -4.55
C GLY A 73 -3.59 -11.90 -4.37
N ASP A 74 -3.10 -12.21 -3.17
CA ASP A 74 -1.69 -12.18 -2.79
C ASP A 74 -1.09 -13.58 -2.52
N CYS A 75 -1.79 -14.65 -2.91
CA CYS A 75 -1.32 -16.03 -2.76
C CYS A 75 0.00 -16.31 -3.50
N CYS A 76 0.87 -17.08 -2.86
CA CYS A 76 2.02 -17.72 -3.51
C CYS A 76 1.58 -18.72 -4.59
N ILE A 77 2.51 -19.10 -5.48
CA ILE A 77 2.21 -19.97 -6.63
C ILE A 77 1.75 -21.38 -6.23
N ASP A 78 2.26 -21.91 -5.12
CA ASP A 78 1.96 -23.23 -4.57
C ASP A 78 1.02 -23.17 -3.36
N ALA A 79 0.40 -22.02 -3.09
CA ALA A 79 -0.54 -21.88 -2.00
C ALA A 79 -1.80 -22.72 -2.25
N THR A 80 -2.18 -23.56 -1.30
CA THR A 80 -3.37 -24.43 -1.42
C THR A 80 -4.66 -23.63 -1.60
N ALA A 81 -4.74 -22.45 -0.98
CA ALA A 81 -5.87 -21.53 -1.07
C ALA A 81 -6.02 -20.86 -2.46
N LEU A 82 -5.01 -20.96 -3.33
CA LEU A 82 -5.09 -20.46 -4.71
C LEU A 82 -6.19 -21.17 -5.51
N SER A 83 -6.44 -22.45 -5.20
CA SER A 83 -7.49 -23.26 -5.84
C SER A 83 -8.91 -22.86 -5.39
N THR A 84 -9.04 -22.26 -4.21
CA THR A 84 -10.30 -21.69 -3.73
C THR A 84 -10.55 -20.34 -4.37
N ILE A 85 -11.17 -20.33 -5.56
CA ILE A 85 -11.66 -19.13 -6.22
C ILE A 85 -12.52 -18.36 -5.22
N ALA A 86 -12.00 -17.24 -4.74
CA ALA A 86 -12.71 -16.43 -3.79
C ALA A 86 -13.91 -15.79 -4.49
N ARG A 87 -15.09 -16.36 -4.22
CA ARG A 87 -16.43 -15.75 -4.33
C ARG A 87 -16.56 -14.37 -3.64
N TYR A 88 -15.46 -13.84 -3.10
CA TYR A 88 -15.32 -12.67 -2.24
C TYR A 88 -14.53 -11.51 -2.88
N ARG A 89 -14.29 -11.53 -4.19
CA ARG A 89 -13.76 -10.38 -4.97
C ARG A 89 -14.76 -9.19 -5.05
N ASN A 90 -15.58 -9.00 -4.02
CA ASN A 90 -16.67 -8.04 -3.91
C ASN A 90 -16.29 -6.75 -3.18
N LYS A 91 -15.15 -6.72 -2.48
CA LYS A 91 -14.60 -5.47 -1.94
C LYS A 91 -13.49 -5.01 -2.86
N ARG A 92 -13.60 -3.80 -3.42
CA ARG A 92 -12.43 -3.16 -4.02
C ARG A 92 -11.44 -2.90 -2.89
N LEU A 93 -10.29 -3.55 -3.00
CA LEU A 93 -9.17 -3.43 -2.09
C LEU A 93 -8.08 -2.70 -2.84
N HIS A 94 -7.66 -1.56 -2.31
CA HIS A 94 -6.55 -0.80 -2.84
C HIS A 94 -5.32 -1.05 -1.97
N CYS A 95 -4.17 -1.27 -2.61
CA CYS A 95 -2.90 -1.36 -1.89
C CYS A 95 -2.33 0.06 -1.67
N MET A 96 -2.61 0.64 -0.51
CA MET A 96 -2.22 2.00 -0.17
C MET A 96 -0.81 2.01 0.45
N PRO A 97 0.17 2.73 -0.14
CA PRO A 97 1.48 2.95 0.48
C PRO A 97 1.35 3.63 1.85
N PHE A 98 2.28 3.35 2.77
CA PHE A 98 2.27 3.99 4.07
C PHE A 98 3.66 4.15 4.68
N GLY A 99 3.74 5.06 5.65
CA GLY A 99 4.98 5.41 6.33
C GLY A 99 6.03 5.93 5.34
N PHE A 100 7.29 5.72 5.69
CA PHE A 100 8.43 6.19 4.90
C PHE A 100 9.02 5.12 3.98
N ASP A 101 8.51 3.89 4.09
CA ASP A 101 8.94 2.81 3.23
C ASP A 101 7.93 2.63 2.08
N TYR A 102 8.25 3.25 0.94
CA TYR A 102 7.46 3.18 -0.29
C TYR A 102 7.33 1.77 -0.90
N GLY A 103 8.09 0.78 -0.42
CA GLY A 103 7.96 -0.59 -0.89
C GLY A 103 6.93 -1.43 -0.15
N TYR A 104 6.27 -0.88 0.87
CA TYR A 104 5.17 -1.53 1.57
C TYR A 104 3.90 -0.69 1.52
N GLY A 105 2.77 -1.39 1.51
CA GLY A 105 1.46 -0.81 1.63
C GLY A 105 0.57 -1.66 2.54
N ALA A 106 -0.65 -1.20 2.77
CA ALA A 106 -1.70 -2.00 3.39
C ALA A 106 -2.90 -2.07 2.48
N TYR A 107 -3.60 -3.21 2.52
CA TYR A 107 -4.89 -3.32 1.84
C TYR A 107 -5.92 -2.48 2.57
N VAL A 108 -6.48 -1.51 1.86
CA VAL A 108 -7.55 -0.64 2.35
C VAL A 108 -8.82 -0.85 1.54
N VAL A 109 -9.96 -0.86 2.22
CA VAL A 109 -11.28 -0.80 1.58
C VAL A 109 -11.55 0.66 1.19
N ASP A 110 -11.69 0.91 -0.10
CA ASP A 110 -11.86 2.24 -0.72
C ASP A 110 -13.22 2.43 -1.38
N SER A 111 -14.16 1.51 -1.10
CA SER A 111 -15.48 1.51 -1.72
C SER A 111 -16.59 1.15 -0.75
N CYS A 112 -17.79 1.67 -1.03
CA CYS A 112 -18.98 1.32 -0.29
C CYS A 112 -19.68 0.13 -0.94
N PRO A 113 -20.31 -0.76 -0.14
CA PRO A 113 -21.11 -1.87 -0.67
C PRO A 113 -22.14 -1.37 -1.68
N SER A 114 -22.43 -2.18 -2.70
CA SER A 114 -23.45 -1.86 -3.70
C SER A 114 -24.84 -1.70 -3.09
N SER A 115 -25.09 -2.22 -1.89
CA SER A 115 -26.32 -2.06 -1.11
C SER A 115 -26.41 -0.76 -0.30
N TYR A 116 -25.31 -0.03 -0.10
CA TYR A 116 -25.32 1.20 0.69
C TYR A 116 -26.11 2.31 -0.03
N ARG A 117 -27.20 2.80 0.54
CA ARG A 117 -28.08 3.83 -0.06
C ARG A 117 -28.27 5.08 0.80
N SER A 118 -27.76 5.06 2.03
CA SER A 118 -28.10 6.06 3.04
C SER A 118 -27.56 7.46 2.76
N SER A 119 -26.40 7.59 2.10
CA SER A 119 -25.80 8.90 1.81
C SER A 119 -24.91 8.88 0.58
N ALA A 120 -25.26 9.69 -0.43
CA ALA A 120 -24.40 9.92 -1.59
C ALA A 120 -23.10 10.62 -1.20
N THR A 121 -23.15 11.56 -0.24
CA THR A 121 -21.98 12.30 0.23
C THR A 121 -20.93 11.38 0.86
N ILE A 122 -21.33 10.45 1.73
CA ILE A 122 -20.40 9.47 2.34
C ILE A 122 -19.82 8.56 1.28
N ARG A 123 -20.66 8.09 0.35
CA ARG A 123 -20.21 7.26 -0.77
C ARG A 123 -19.16 7.98 -1.61
N ASN A 124 -19.40 9.25 -1.96
CA ASN A 124 -18.46 10.05 -2.75
C ASN A 124 -17.15 10.24 -1.99
N LYS A 125 -17.19 10.67 -0.72
CA LYS A 125 -15.98 10.85 0.10
C LYS A 125 -15.19 9.55 0.34
N CYS A 126 -15.86 8.39 0.32
CA CYS A 126 -15.16 7.11 0.33
C CYS A 126 -14.53 6.79 -1.03
N GLN A 127 -15.23 7.03 -2.14
CA GLN A 127 -14.88 6.54 -3.47
C GLN A 127 -14.20 7.55 -4.39
N GLU A 128 -13.79 8.72 -3.89
CA GLU A 128 -12.99 9.68 -4.66
C GLU A 128 -11.72 9.00 -5.22
N GLU A 129 -11.48 9.16 -6.53
CA GLU A 129 -10.38 8.49 -7.25
C GLU A 129 -9.01 9.04 -6.84
N GLU A 130 -8.93 10.35 -6.63
CA GLU A 130 -7.77 11.01 -6.03
C GLU A 130 -8.06 11.29 -4.57
N ASP A 131 -7.08 11.05 -3.70
CA ASP A 131 -7.20 11.46 -2.30
C ASP A 131 -7.34 12.98 -2.24
N ASP A 132 -8.50 13.46 -1.83
CA ASP A 132 -8.72 14.87 -1.53
C ASP A 132 -7.93 15.22 -0.26
N LEU A 133 -6.68 15.62 -0.44
CA LEU A 133 -5.81 16.06 0.64
C LEU A 133 -6.07 17.52 1.03
N THR A 134 -7.17 18.17 0.60
CA THR A 134 -7.55 19.49 1.13
C THR A 134 -7.86 19.45 2.62
N ASP A 135 -8.31 18.30 3.14
CA ASP A 135 -8.40 18.02 4.58
C ASP A 135 -7.68 16.69 4.90
N PRO A 136 -6.36 16.73 5.17
CA PRO A 136 -5.57 15.53 5.43
C PRO A 136 -6.11 14.67 6.58
N LEU A 137 -6.83 15.27 7.53
CA LEU A 137 -7.41 14.57 8.68
C LEU A 137 -8.67 13.79 8.33
N ALA A 138 -9.46 14.31 7.39
CA ALA A 138 -10.63 13.62 6.88
C ALA A 138 -10.24 12.43 6.00
N SER A 139 -9.08 12.53 5.35
CA SER A 139 -8.50 11.53 4.46
C SER A 139 -7.63 10.49 5.17
N THR A 140 -7.44 10.62 6.50
CA THR A 140 -6.65 9.66 7.29
C THR A 140 -7.29 8.26 7.26
N PRO A 141 -6.50 7.21 6.93
CA PRO A 141 -6.93 5.83 7.01
C PRO A 141 -7.33 5.41 8.41
N VAL A 142 -8.27 4.46 8.49
CA VAL A 142 -8.72 3.91 9.78
C VAL A 142 -8.72 2.39 9.75
N THR A 143 -8.31 1.77 10.85
CA THR A 143 -8.40 0.32 11.05
C THR A 143 -9.44 0.03 12.11
N ASP A 144 -10.36 -0.88 11.82
CA ASP A 144 -11.25 -1.46 12.83
C ASP A 144 -10.46 -2.49 13.64
N SER A 145 -10.17 -2.18 14.90
CA SER A 145 -9.38 -3.04 15.80
C SER A 145 -10.05 -4.38 16.10
N SER A 146 -11.37 -4.52 15.88
CA SER A 146 -12.08 -5.78 16.12
C SER A 146 -11.97 -6.76 14.95
N SER A 147 -11.88 -6.26 13.72
CA SER A 147 -11.82 -7.07 12.50
C SER A 147 -10.48 -7.02 11.78
N SER A 148 -9.57 -6.13 12.20
CA SER A 148 -8.32 -5.76 11.51
C SER A 148 -8.52 -5.21 10.09
N ALA A 149 -9.77 -4.94 9.68
CA ALA A 149 -10.05 -4.34 8.38
C ALA A 149 -9.62 -2.88 8.36
N THR A 150 -8.85 -2.50 7.35
CA THR A 150 -8.43 -1.11 7.14
C THR A 150 -9.25 -0.49 6.03
N PHE A 151 -9.63 0.77 6.21
CA PHE A 151 -10.46 1.56 5.31
C PHE A 151 -9.68 2.79 4.88
N LYS A 152 -9.84 3.21 3.61
CA LYS A 152 -9.12 4.36 3.03
C LYS A 152 -9.29 5.61 3.87
N ASN A 153 -10.50 5.80 4.41
CA ASN A 153 -10.81 6.86 5.37
C ASN A 153 -12.03 6.46 6.22
N ARG A 154 -12.41 7.32 7.16
CA ARG A 154 -13.58 7.10 8.04
C ARG A 154 -14.90 6.91 7.28
N TYR A 155 -15.06 7.53 6.11
CA TYR A 155 -16.29 7.45 5.33
C TYR A 155 -16.46 6.05 4.73
N CYS A 156 -15.35 5.44 4.29
CA CYS A 156 -15.34 4.04 3.89
C CYS A 156 -15.66 3.10 5.04
N ALA A 157 -15.14 3.36 6.24
CA ALA A 157 -15.48 2.57 7.43
C ALA A 157 -16.98 2.64 7.75
N GLU A 158 -17.55 3.86 7.72
CA GLU A 158 -18.96 4.09 8.00
C GLU A 158 -19.88 3.36 7.02
N CYS A 159 -19.66 3.52 5.71
CA CYS A 159 -20.53 2.87 4.72
C CYS A 159 -20.35 1.34 4.64
N ASN A 160 -19.25 0.80 5.19
CA ASN A 160 -19.04 -0.62 5.37
C ASN A 160 -19.52 -1.14 6.74
N GLY A 161 -20.18 -0.29 7.55
CA GLY A 161 -20.78 -0.69 8.82
C GLY A 161 -19.79 -0.94 9.95
N ALA A 162 -18.56 -0.42 9.85
CA ALA A 162 -17.59 -0.53 10.93
C ALA A 162 -18.02 0.33 12.13
N SER A 163 -17.90 -0.22 13.34
CA SER A 163 -18.27 0.51 14.55
C SER A 163 -17.25 1.60 14.87
N PRO A 164 -17.66 2.87 15.07
CA PRO A 164 -16.74 3.95 15.46
C PRO A 164 -15.96 3.67 16.74
N SER A 165 -16.51 2.86 17.66
CA SER A 165 -15.85 2.51 18.92
C SER A 165 -14.59 1.67 18.73
N HIS A 166 -14.43 1.02 17.58
CA HIS A 166 -13.28 0.16 17.26
C HIS A 166 -12.35 0.80 16.22
N LEU A 167 -12.71 1.97 15.67
CA LEU A 167 -11.88 2.64 14.67
C LEU A 167 -10.68 3.30 15.33
N VAL A 168 -9.51 2.89 14.89
CA VAL A 168 -8.23 3.51 15.20
C VAL A 168 -7.75 4.20 13.94
N SER A 169 -7.61 5.52 13.95
CA SER A 169 -7.04 6.21 12.80
C SER A 169 -5.53 6.15 12.81
N TRP A 170 -4.98 6.18 11.59
CA TRP A 170 -3.56 6.12 11.36
C TRP A 170 -2.88 7.42 11.76
N GLN A 171 -1.57 7.36 11.95
CA GLN A 171 -0.77 8.52 12.27
C GLN A 171 -0.57 9.36 11.00
N LEU A 172 -0.57 10.68 11.15
CA LEU A 172 -0.28 11.61 10.08
C LEU A 172 1.12 12.17 10.28
N TYR A 173 1.85 12.35 9.19
CA TYR A 173 3.17 12.98 9.15
C TYR A 173 3.19 14.01 8.02
N LEU A 174 3.96 15.08 8.17
CA LEU A 174 4.31 15.98 7.09
C LEU A 174 5.82 15.91 6.86
N ASN A 175 6.20 15.64 5.62
CA ASN A 175 7.58 15.72 5.18
C ASN A 175 7.72 16.93 4.25
N CYS A 176 8.33 18.01 4.75
CA CYS A 176 8.58 19.23 3.99
C CYS A 176 9.98 19.26 3.35
N GLY A 177 10.57 18.08 3.11
CA GLY A 177 11.85 17.92 2.44
C GLY A 177 13.02 18.48 3.24
N THR A 178 13.74 19.43 2.63
CA THR A 178 14.96 20.05 3.19
C THR A 178 14.70 21.24 4.09
N LEU A 179 13.44 21.63 4.34
CA LEU A 179 13.11 22.74 5.21
C LEU A 179 13.60 22.46 6.64
N GLN A 180 14.68 23.13 7.04
CA GLN A 180 15.21 23.08 8.40
C GLN A 180 14.48 24.08 9.28
N ALA A 181 13.26 23.74 9.68
CA ALA A 181 12.45 24.56 10.58
C ALA A 181 11.99 23.74 11.79
N ASN A 182 11.74 24.42 12.91
CA ASN A 182 11.08 23.79 14.04
C ASN A 182 9.57 23.61 13.77
N ASP A 183 8.96 22.69 14.51
CA ASP A 183 7.56 22.31 14.35
C ASP A 183 6.62 23.52 14.48
N THR A 184 6.89 24.43 15.42
CA THR A 184 6.07 25.63 15.63
C THR A 184 6.00 26.51 14.39
N LEU A 185 7.14 26.74 13.73
CA LEU A 185 7.20 27.54 12.51
C LEU A 185 6.42 26.86 11.40
N ILE A 186 6.60 25.54 11.24
CA ILE A 186 5.86 24.73 10.26
C ILE A 186 4.36 24.88 10.50
N PHE A 187 3.88 24.68 11.73
CA PHE A 187 2.46 24.79 12.08
C PHE A 187 1.88 26.18 11.80
N GLN A 188 2.60 27.24 12.17
CA GLN A 188 2.14 28.61 11.99
C GLN A 188 2.10 29.02 10.52
N ASN A 189 2.97 28.45 9.69
CA ASN A 189 3.13 28.85 8.29
C ASN A 189 2.62 27.82 7.29
N LEU A 190 2.01 26.73 7.77
CA LEU A 190 1.36 25.71 6.94
C LEU A 190 0.19 26.32 6.16
N ARG A 191 0.18 26.08 4.85
CA ARG A 191 -0.82 26.58 3.90
C ARG A 191 -1.08 25.53 2.82
N TYR A 192 -2.32 25.48 2.36
CA TYR A 192 -2.68 24.72 1.17
C TYR A 192 -2.53 25.62 -0.06
N ASN A 193 -1.74 25.18 -1.03
CA ASN A 193 -1.59 25.86 -2.31
C ASN A 193 -2.54 25.20 -3.32
N THR A 194 -3.57 25.93 -3.72
CA THR A 194 -4.62 25.44 -4.63
C THR A 194 -4.12 25.22 -6.05
N SER A 195 -3.16 26.03 -6.53
CA SER A 195 -2.62 25.92 -7.89
C SER A 195 -1.87 24.62 -8.14
N ILE A 196 -1.20 24.08 -7.12
CA ILE A 196 -0.46 22.81 -7.20
C ILE A 196 -1.10 21.69 -6.36
N ARG A 197 -2.27 21.95 -5.76
CA ARG A 197 -3.05 21.02 -4.91
C ARG A 197 -2.19 20.32 -3.84
N LYS A 198 -1.33 21.08 -3.16
CA LYS A 198 -0.38 20.55 -2.16
C LYS A 198 -0.34 21.42 -0.91
N TRP A 199 -0.16 20.77 0.23
CA TRP A 199 0.24 21.45 1.45
C TRP A 199 1.70 21.86 1.39
N GLY A 200 2.03 22.94 2.07
CA GLY A 200 3.39 23.43 2.17
C GLY A 200 3.53 24.54 3.20
N VAL A 201 4.76 24.96 3.43
CA VAL A 201 5.12 26.00 4.39
C VAL A 201 5.71 27.17 3.64
N ASN A 202 5.20 28.37 3.90
CA ASN A 202 5.86 29.60 3.46
C ASN A 202 7.01 29.90 4.42
N HIS A 203 8.25 29.89 3.92
CA HIS A 203 9.43 30.23 4.70
C HIS A 203 10.40 31.04 3.83
N GLU A 204 10.94 32.12 4.37
CA GLU A 204 11.91 33.00 3.66
C GLU A 204 11.45 33.50 2.27
N GLY A 205 10.14 33.65 2.08
CA GLY A 205 9.57 34.10 0.80
C GLY A 205 9.35 32.99 -0.23
N GLU A 206 9.71 31.74 0.09
CA GLU A 206 9.49 30.56 -0.75
C GLU A 206 8.41 29.62 -0.18
N PHE A 207 7.75 28.89 -1.08
CA PHE A 207 6.77 27.85 -0.72
C PHE A 207 7.44 26.47 -0.76
N HIS A 208 7.71 25.90 0.42
CA HIS A 208 8.24 24.55 0.56
C HIS A 208 7.11 23.55 0.58
N LYS A 209 7.04 22.70 -0.45
CA LYS A 209 6.02 21.65 -0.56
C LYS A 209 6.22 20.60 0.54
N CYS A 210 5.11 20.15 1.12
CA CYS A 210 5.11 19.07 2.08
C CYS A 210 4.29 17.89 1.56
N ASP A 211 4.82 16.69 1.74
CA ASP A 211 4.08 15.46 1.50
C ASP A 211 3.37 15.01 2.78
N VAL A 212 2.07 14.73 2.66
CA VAL A 212 1.26 14.11 3.69
C VAL A 212 1.53 12.61 3.66
N ILE A 213 1.96 12.07 4.80
CA ILE A 213 2.32 10.67 4.94
C ILE A 213 1.44 10.07 6.03
N PHE A 214 0.71 9.01 5.70
CA PHE A 214 -0.04 8.24 6.68
C PHE A 214 0.81 7.05 7.10
N ASP A 215 0.95 6.82 8.41
CA ASP A 215 1.67 5.67 8.94
C ASP A 215 0.77 4.85 9.85
N LYS A 216 0.95 3.53 9.80
CA LYS A 216 0.20 2.60 10.63
C LYS A 216 0.75 2.68 12.06
N PRO A 217 -0.09 2.96 13.08
CA PRO A 217 0.32 2.89 14.47
C PRO A 217 1.00 1.54 14.79
N SER A 218 2.11 1.59 15.51
CA SER A 218 2.94 0.40 15.80
C SER A 218 2.18 -0.67 16.57
N TYR A 219 1.25 -0.26 17.44
CA TYR A 219 0.40 -1.15 18.25
C TYR A 219 -0.75 -1.80 17.46
N LEU A 220 -1.03 -1.37 16.23
CA LEU A 220 -2.00 -2.04 15.38
C LEU A 220 -1.38 -3.28 14.74
N GLU A 221 -1.74 -4.44 15.28
CA GLU A 221 -1.40 -5.74 14.73
C GLU A 221 -2.49 -6.22 13.74
N GLY A 222 -2.19 -7.21 12.93
CA GLY A 222 -3.18 -7.86 12.05
C GLY A 222 -3.56 -7.08 10.78
N VAL A 223 -3.08 -5.85 10.59
CA VAL A 223 -3.26 -5.12 9.31
C VAL A 223 -2.59 -5.92 8.19
N ARG A 224 -3.37 -6.29 7.17
CA ARG A 224 -2.85 -7.04 6.03
C ARG A 224 -2.05 -6.12 5.10
N LEU A 225 -0.77 -6.42 4.99
CA LEU A 225 0.18 -5.68 4.17
C LEU A 225 0.07 -6.09 2.69
N CYS A 226 0.52 -5.22 1.80
CA CYS A 226 0.53 -5.41 0.35
C CYS A 226 1.76 -4.74 -0.28
N ARG A 227 2.08 -5.05 -1.55
CA ARG A 227 3.16 -4.39 -2.30
C ARG A 227 2.52 -3.36 -3.24
N PRO A 228 2.76 -2.06 -3.06
CA PRO A 228 2.15 -1.04 -3.91
C PRO A 228 2.87 -0.95 -5.26
N HIS A 229 2.22 -0.29 -6.23
CA HIS A 229 2.76 0.00 -7.57
C HIS A 229 3.18 -1.23 -8.38
N VAL A 230 2.59 -2.38 -8.07
CA VAL A 230 2.81 -3.64 -8.74
C VAL A 230 2.01 -3.67 -10.05
N ILE A 231 2.66 -3.99 -11.16
CA ILE A 231 2.00 -4.29 -12.42
C ILE A 231 1.46 -5.72 -12.36
N GLU A 232 0.13 -5.84 -12.37
CA GLU A 232 -0.60 -7.09 -12.14
C GLU A 232 -1.30 -7.67 -13.36
N SER A 233 -1.17 -7.02 -14.52
CA SER A 233 -1.81 -7.44 -15.76
C SER A 233 -0.92 -7.22 -16.98
N CYS A 234 -1.27 -7.89 -18.07
CA CYS A 234 -0.64 -7.71 -19.37
C CYS A 234 -1.39 -6.66 -20.20
N PRO A 235 -0.70 -5.95 -21.12
CA PRO A 235 -1.38 -5.09 -22.09
C PRO A 235 -2.45 -5.85 -22.89
N ASP A 236 -3.54 -5.17 -23.26
CA ASP A 236 -4.63 -5.79 -24.03
C ASP A 236 -4.17 -6.34 -25.39
N SER A 237 -3.11 -5.77 -25.96
CA SER A 237 -2.47 -6.24 -27.19
C SER A 237 -1.69 -7.55 -27.04
N TRP A 238 -1.45 -8.03 -25.80
CA TRP A 238 -0.68 -9.24 -25.56
C TRP A 238 -1.47 -10.49 -25.96
N ARG A 239 -0.90 -11.28 -26.87
CA ARG A 239 -1.61 -12.40 -27.52
C ARG A 239 -1.41 -13.76 -26.85
N ARG A 240 -0.36 -13.93 -26.03
CA ARG A 240 -0.07 -15.23 -25.40
C ARG A 240 -0.92 -15.40 -24.14
N LEU A 241 -2.08 -16.03 -24.30
CA LEU A 241 -3.08 -16.21 -23.23
C LEU A 241 -2.55 -16.98 -22.02
N THR A 242 -1.65 -17.93 -22.21
CA THR A 242 -1.04 -18.68 -21.09
C THR A 242 -0.23 -17.78 -20.18
N VAL A 243 0.65 -16.93 -20.73
CA VAL A 243 1.42 -15.95 -19.96
C VAL A 243 0.51 -14.92 -19.29
N LYS A 244 -0.56 -14.49 -19.98
CA LYS A 244 -1.55 -13.58 -19.40
C LYS A 244 -2.26 -14.21 -18.20
N ALA A 245 -2.72 -15.45 -18.33
CA ALA A 245 -3.35 -16.19 -17.25
C ALA A 245 -2.40 -16.39 -16.06
N SER A 246 -1.12 -16.73 -16.30
CA SER A 246 -0.12 -16.86 -15.23
C SER A 246 0.21 -15.52 -14.56
N CYS A 247 0.27 -14.43 -15.32
CA CYS A 247 0.45 -13.09 -14.76
C CYS A 247 -0.66 -12.77 -13.74
N GLU A 248 -1.91 -13.10 -14.06
CA GLU A 248 -3.05 -12.76 -13.22
C GLU A 248 -3.28 -13.75 -12.06
N SER A 249 -2.70 -14.95 -12.10
CA SER A 249 -3.08 -16.06 -11.21
C SER A 249 -2.41 -16.08 -9.84
N TYR A 250 -1.16 -15.64 -9.68
CA TYR A 250 -0.44 -15.73 -8.40
C TYR A 250 0.43 -14.51 -8.12
N MET A 251 0.78 -14.30 -6.86
CA MET A 251 1.68 -13.25 -6.41
C MET A 251 3.08 -13.84 -6.19
N ALA A 252 4.09 -13.19 -6.75
CA ALA A 252 5.50 -13.54 -6.65
C ALA A 252 6.33 -12.33 -7.06
N VAL A 253 6.21 -11.24 -6.31
CA VAL A 253 6.74 -9.94 -6.73
C VAL A 253 8.20 -10.01 -7.16
N VAL A 254 8.46 -9.44 -8.33
CA VAL A 254 9.81 -9.28 -8.90
C VAL A 254 10.09 -7.82 -9.21
N TYR A 255 11.35 -7.45 -9.07
CA TYR A 255 11.84 -6.09 -9.20
C TYR A 255 12.71 -5.98 -10.44
N GLY A 256 12.33 -5.09 -11.37
CA GLY A 256 13.14 -4.69 -12.52
C GLY A 256 13.22 -3.17 -12.61
N ASN A 257 12.99 -2.60 -13.79
CA ASN A 257 12.77 -1.16 -13.96
C ASN A 257 11.49 -0.66 -13.26
N LYS A 258 10.52 -1.57 -13.08
CA LYS A 258 9.25 -1.40 -12.36
C LYS A 258 9.04 -2.62 -11.46
N ILE A 259 7.99 -2.58 -10.67
CA ILE A 259 7.60 -3.68 -9.79
C ILE A 259 6.51 -4.48 -10.50
N TYR A 260 6.67 -5.80 -10.58
CA TYR A 260 5.73 -6.69 -11.27
C TYR A 260 5.20 -7.74 -10.31
N LYS A 261 3.92 -8.11 -10.49
CA LYS A 261 3.21 -9.07 -9.61
C LYS A 261 3.92 -10.41 -9.58
N ASN A 262 4.43 -10.80 -10.73
CA ASN A 262 5.26 -11.96 -10.93
C ASN A 262 6.07 -11.79 -12.23
N VAL A 263 6.97 -12.73 -12.46
CA VAL A 263 7.79 -12.85 -13.67
C VAL A 263 6.97 -12.90 -14.97
N HIS A 264 5.77 -13.52 -14.98
CA HIS A 264 4.91 -13.56 -16.17
C HIS A 264 4.38 -12.18 -16.51
N CYS A 265 4.01 -11.38 -15.51
CA CYS A 265 3.66 -9.97 -15.72
C CYS A 265 4.84 -9.15 -16.23
N ALA A 266 6.05 -9.42 -15.76
CA ALA A 266 7.26 -8.77 -16.27
C ALA A 266 7.49 -9.10 -17.76
N ILE A 267 7.38 -10.38 -18.14
CA ILE A 267 7.54 -10.86 -19.52
C ILE A 267 6.54 -10.17 -20.47
N CYS A 268 5.25 -10.15 -20.12
CA CYS A 268 4.25 -9.55 -21.01
C CYS A 268 4.30 -8.01 -21.06
N ASN A 269 5.02 -7.39 -20.13
CA ASN A 269 5.34 -5.96 -20.13
C ASN A 269 6.77 -5.68 -20.64
N GLY A 270 7.33 -6.60 -21.43
CA GLY A 270 8.57 -6.40 -22.18
C GLY A 270 9.84 -6.40 -21.35
N GLN A 271 9.81 -6.92 -20.13
CA GLN A 271 11.02 -7.06 -19.32
C GLN A 271 11.79 -8.33 -19.65
N LEU A 272 13.11 -8.21 -19.66
CA LEU A 272 14.01 -9.33 -19.80
C LEU A 272 14.16 -10.04 -18.46
N VAL A 273 13.96 -11.35 -18.47
CA VAL A 273 13.87 -12.15 -17.26
C VAL A 273 15.17 -12.11 -16.43
N ASN A 274 16.33 -12.07 -17.09
CA ASN A 274 17.65 -11.97 -16.45
C ASN A 274 17.93 -10.62 -15.77
N THR A 275 17.08 -9.61 -15.98
CA THR A 275 17.20 -8.30 -15.32
C THR A 275 16.35 -8.19 -14.06
N LEU A 276 15.60 -9.24 -13.73
CA LEU A 276 14.69 -9.26 -12.59
C LEU A 276 15.41 -9.72 -11.32
N SER A 277 15.01 -9.13 -10.20
CA SER A 277 15.46 -9.48 -8.86
C SER A 277 14.28 -9.91 -7.99
N CYS A 278 14.49 -10.91 -7.14
CA CYS A 278 13.54 -11.30 -6.10
C CYS A 278 13.68 -10.43 -4.83
N GLU A 279 14.82 -9.74 -4.71
CA GLU A 279 15.09 -8.82 -3.61
C GLU A 279 14.73 -7.39 -4.00
N LYS A 280 14.15 -6.70 -3.03
CA LYS A 280 13.82 -5.29 -3.15
C LYS A 280 15.11 -4.48 -3.29
N PRO A 281 15.25 -3.63 -4.33
CA PRO A 281 16.38 -2.74 -4.47
C PRO A 281 16.54 -1.83 -3.24
N TRP A 282 17.79 -1.61 -2.80
CA TRP A 282 18.10 -0.74 -1.66
C TRP A 282 17.52 0.68 -1.80
N LEU A 283 17.37 1.19 -3.02
CA LEU A 283 16.77 2.50 -3.30
C LEU A 283 15.29 2.60 -2.88
N LEU A 284 14.55 1.50 -2.92
CA LEU A 284 13.18 1.43 -2.40
C LEU A 284 13.15 1.24 -0.87
N ILE A 285 14.30 0.93 -0.25
CA ILE A 285 14.50 0.90 1.20
C ILE A 285 15.04 2.27 1.60
N SER A 286 14.28 3.34 1.29
CA SER A 286 14.67 4.66 1.75
C SER A 286 14.52 4.72 3.27
N ARG A 287 15.65 4.61 4.00
CA ARG A 287 15.78 5.16 5.35
C ARG A 287 15.78 6.68 5.23
N GLY A 288 14.62 7.26 4.92
CA GLY A 288 14.43 8.70 5.02
C GLY A 288 14.76 9.13 6.45
N ASN A 289 15.48 10.24 6.59
CA ASN A 289 15.63 10.92 7.89
C ASN A 289 14.26 10.98 8.56
N LYS A 290 14.17 10.65 9.87
CA LYS A 290 12.93 10.71 10.64
C LYS A 290 12.25 12.06 10.39
N PRO A 291 11.15 12.13 9.63
CA PRO A 291 10.49 13.39 9.40
C PRO A 291 9.54 13.69 10.56
N PHE A 292 9.10 14.94 10.60
CA PHE A 292 8.29 15.51 11.67
C PHE A 292 7.05 14.66 11.96
N SER A 293 6.91 14.23 13.21
CA SER A 293 5.77 13.42 13.65
C SER A 293 4.59 14.30 14.02
N PHE A 294 3.46 14.12 13.33
CA PHE A 294 2.17 14.67 13.74
C PHE A 294 1.37 13.56 14.41
N ALA A 295 1.92 12.99 15.48
CA ALA A 295 1.13 12.22 16.44
C ALA A 295 0.20 13.17 17.23
N LEU A 296 -0.73 13.87 16.57
CA LEU A 296 -1.53 14.90 17.24
C LEU A 296 -3.04 14.70 17.19
N LEU A 297 -3.60 13.72 16.47
CA LEU A 297 -5.06 13.64 16.35
C LEU A 297 -5.76 12.37 16.79
N LEU A 298 -5.06 11.31 17.18
CA LEU A 298 -5.65 10.30 18.06
C LEU A 298 -4.64 9.91 19.14
N ASP A 299 -5.08 10.12 20.37
CA ASP A 299 -4.36 9.83 21.61
C ASP A 299 -3.18 10.75 21.97
N VAL A 300 -3.54 11.92 22.52
CA VAL A 300 -2.73 12.54 23.58
C VAL A 300 -3.55 12.48 24.86
N ASN A 301 -3.74 11.26 25.37
CA ASN A 301 -3.76 10.99 26.80
C ASN A 301 -2.40 10.37 27.15
N ARG A 302 -1.37 11.20 27.20
CA ARG A 302 -0.14 10.85 27.92
C ARG A 302 0.03 11.92 28.98
N SER A 303 -0.03 11.46 30.23
CA SER A 303 0.18 12.22 31.46
C SER A 303 1.59 12.79 31.60
N ASP A 304 2.50 12.44 30.68
CA ASP A 304 3.86 12.97 30.61
C ASP A 304 3.98 13.81 29.35
N GLY A 305 4.00 15.13 29.55
CA GLY A 305 4.25 16.08 28.49
C GLY A 305 5.67 15.92 27.95
N ASP A 306 5.80 15.97 26.63
CA ASP A 306 7.02 16.44 25.98
C ASP A 306 6.61 17.32 24.78
N LEU A 307 7.09 18.56 24.83
CA LEU A 307 6.70 19.72 24.04
C LEU A 307 6.84 19.52 22.52
N VAL A 308 5.93 20.12 21.72
CA VAL A 308 6.23 21.39 21.00
C VAL A 308 4.95 22.21 20.69
N GLY A 309 4.85 23.41 21.28
CA GLY A 309 4.75 24.62 20.44
C GLY A 309 3.42 25.28 20.09
N VAL A 310 2.25 24.79 20.53
CA VAL A 310 1.01 25.58 20.38
C VAL A 310 0.37 25.79 21.75
N VAL A 311 0.57 26.98 22.32
CA VAL A 311 -0.06 27.48 23.55
C VAL A 311 -1.59 27.68 23.38
N GLN A 312 -2.19 27.12 22.33
CA GLN A 312 -3.62 27.24 22.09
C GLN A 312 -4.34 26.10 22.81
N LYS A 313 -4.74 26.37 24.05
CA LYS A 313 -5.63 25.51 24.83
C LYS A 313 -6.96 25.37 24.10
N CYS A 314 -7.15 24.25 23.41
CA CYS A 314 -8.48 23.90 22.92
C CYS A 314 -9.40 23.58 24.11
N PRO A 315 -10.71 23.86 24.01
CA PRO A 315 -11.69 23.45 25.01
C PRO A 315 -11.64 21.94 25.27
N THR A 316 -12.04 21.51 26.47
CA THR A 316 -12.11 20.08 26.85
C THR A 316 -12.87 19.27 25.79
N GLY A 317 -12.27 18.18 25.31
CA GLY A 317 -12.85 17.32 24.25
C GLY A 317 -12.58 17.78 22.82
N GLN A 318 -11.86 18.90 22.63
CA GLN A 318 -11.39 19.36 21.32
C GLN A 318 -9.87 19.21 21.19
N LYS A 319 -9.41 19.11 19.94
CA LYS A 319 -7.98 19.05 19.59
C LYS A 319 -7.68 20.10 18.52
N TYR A 320 -6.47 20.66 18.55
CA TYR A 320 -6.07 21.69 17.59
C TYR A 320 -5.76 21.05 16.24
N ASP A 321 -6.38 21.58 15.18
CA ASP A 321 -6.11 21.22 13.80
C ASP A 321 -5.23 22.30 13.15
N PRO A 322 -3.95 21.99 12.86
CA PRO A 322 -3.03 22.94 12.27
C PRO A 322 -3.31 23.26 10.80
N PHE A 323 -3.99 22.37 10.06
CA PHE A 323 -4.31 22.58 8.65
C PHE A 323 -5.31 23.74 8.48
N PHE A 324 -6.30 23.81 9.36
CA PHE A 324 -7.34 24.84 9.32
C PHE A 324 -7.25 25.86 10.48
N LYS A 325 -6.22 25.75 11.31
CA LYS A 325 -5.93 26.66 12.45
C LYS A 325 -7.11 26.84 13.40
N LYS A 326 -7.81 25.73 13.70
CA LYS A 326 -9.02 25.73 14.53
C LYS A 326 -9.00 24.56 15.51
N CYS A 327 -9.68 24.71 16.64
CA CYS A 327 -9.98 23.55 17.48
C CYS A 327 -11.12 22.76 16.85
N ARG A 328 -10.90 21.46 16.63
CA ARG A 328 -11.93 20.51 16.20
C ARG A 328 -12.41 19.75 17.40
N THR A 329 -13.72 19.74 17.61
CA THR A 329 -14.34 18.69 18.41
C THR A 329 -14.01 17.35 17.77
N LEU A 330 -13.57 16.39 18.57
CA LEU A 330 -13.58 15.00 18.13
C LEU A 330 -15.05 14.61 18.01
N VAL A 331 -15.68 14.90 16.88
CA VAL A 331 -17.10 14.59 16.69
C VAL A 331 -17.18 13.11 16.35
N CYS A 332 -17.97 12.38 17.12
CA CYS A 332 -18.51 11.11 16.66
C CYS A 332 -19.34 11.43 15.41
N ALA A 333 -18.89 11.00 14.24
CA ALA A 333 -19.53 11.38 12.96
C ALA A 333 -21.01 10.96 12.85
N ILE A 334 -21.50 10.16 13.79
CA ILE A 334 -22.82 9.56 13.75
C ILE A 334 -23.79 10.40 14.59
N PRO A 335 -24.93 10.82 14.03
CA PRO A 335 -26.03 11.40 14.81
C PRO A 335 -26.46 10.47 15.95
N GLY A 336 -26.52 11.00 17.18
CA GLY A 336 -26.86 10.21 18.38
C GLY A 336 -25.69 9.48 19.03
N TYR A 337 -24.44 9.88 18.76
CA TYR A 337 -23.26 9.44 19.51
C TYR A 337 -22.49 10.65 20.04
N LYS A 338 -22.07 10.60 21.30
CA LYS A 338 -21.22 11.62 21.95
C LYS A 338 -19.89 11.04 22.40
N MET A 339 -18.87 11.90 22.43
CA MET A 339 -17.59 11.57 23.02
C MET A 339 -17.70 11.52 24.55
N VAL A 340 -17.50 10.35 25.13
CA VAL A 340 -17.45 10.12 26.58
C VAL A 340 -16.10 9.50 26.90
N ASN A 341 -15.26 10.22 27.67
CA ASN A 341 -13.90 9.79 28.05
C ASN A 341 -13.02 9.38 26.85
N GLY A 342 -13.04 10.18 25.77
CA GLY A 342 -12.23 9.91 24.59
C GLY A 342 -12.76 8.80 23.67
N LYS A 343 -13.94 8.23 23.94
CA LYS A 343 -14.59 7.22 23.11
C LYS A 343 -15.97 7.66 22.66
N CYS A 344 -16.33 7.33 21.41
CA CYS A 344 -17.69 7.54 20.93
C CYS A 344 -18.65 6.54 21.57
N LYS A 345 -19.62 7.04 22.33
CA LYS A 345 -20.71 6.27 22.93
C LYS A 345 -22.04 6.76 22.37
N LYS A 346 -22.99 5.84 22.22
CA LYS A 346 -24.36 6.19 21.83
C LYS A 346 -24.98 7.04 22.93
N ASP A 347 -25.65 8.12 22.53
CA ASP A 347 -26.47 8.95 23.40
C ASP A 347 -27.62 8.17 24.03
#